data_AF-A0A353AZQ0-F1
#
_entry.id   AF-A0A353AZQ0-F1
#
_cell.length_a   1.000
_cell.length_b   1.000
_cell.length_c   1.000
_cell.angle_alpha   90.00
_cell.angle_beta   90.00
_cell.angle_gamma   90.00
#
_symmetry.space_group_name_H-M   'P 1'
#
loop_
_entity.id
_entity.type
_entity.pdbx_description
1 polymer ?
#
loop_
_entity_poly.entity_id
_entity_poly.type
_entity_poly.pdbx_seq_one_letter_code
_entity_poly.pdbx_strand_id
1 'polypeptide(L)'
;MLALMQTAASGQEQYYSLDDFSRVAKIDIHAHIHTDDTDFVNLSKRDRFRFVNMAVWSSDSKTNAEKHRTMWVQYEADPDRTAPICSFPLENWDSPDWQQATIAYLKEQFDRGAVGVKIWKNIGMELRDSEGQLVMVDDPKLDPVIDYIESRGKVLLGHLGEPKNCWLPIDELTTLNDRSYFSENPKYHMHLHPEMPSYEEQVAARDRMLDKHPTVSFVGCHLASLEWSVDRIAAFLERYPNATVGVAARMGQLQYQTQRDRQRVRKFFIEYQDRIMYGTDTGVRPGRGAEKYAYVKKKWLRDWEYFNTDHQIEVPELPDPVQGIKLPKTVVDKIYRDNALRVFAASWPGQKRSVSLPQLNWLAGKWRCKMPDKSVVDEDWMRPSGTAMLGMNRTVRGDGQTSFEFMRIASEDGSILFFASPSGRKATPFNLAYYDQPNQRVAFENEDNDFPNRVIYDRRGDELTGRIEGKFNGQPASLQWKFELVE
;
A
#
# COMPACT_ATOMS: atom_id res chain seq x y z
N MET A 1 -14.00 -31.35 -41.59
CA MET A 1 -14.17 -30.97 -40.17
C MET A 1 -13.01 -31.55 -39.37
N LEU A 2 -11.95 -30.78 -39.16
CA LEU A 2 -10.96 -31.07 -38.11
C LEU A 2 -11.09 -29.94 -37.09
N ALA A 3 -11.64 -30.24 -35.92
CA ALA A 3 -11.69 -29.33 -34.81
C ALA A 3 -10.30 -29.30 -34.15
N LEU A 4 -9.57 -28.21 -34.36
CA LEU A 4 -8.40 -27.86 -33.57
C LEU A 4 -8.89 -27.45 -32.16
N MET A 5 -8.83 -28.38 -31.22
CA MET A 5 -8.85 -28.05 -29.79
C MET A 5 -7.57 -27.26 -29.49
N GLN A 6 -7.69 -25.94 -29.39
CA GLN A 6 -6.70 -25.11 -28.70
C GLN A 6 -6.82 -25.39 -27.21
N THR A 7 -5.95 -26.26 -26.69
CA THR A 7 -5.64 -26.29 -25.26
C THR A 7 -4.96 -24.98 -24.92
N ALA A 8 -5.69 -24.06 -24.28
CA ALA A 8 -5.08 -22.94 -23.58
C ALA A 8 -4.09 -23.51 -22.55
N ALA A 9 -2.80 -23.30 -22.76
CA ALA A 9 -1.80 -23.60 -21.74
C ALA A 9 -2.04 -22.63 -20.57
N SER A 10 -2.74 -23.09 -19.54
CA SER A 10 -2.74 -22.43 -18.24
C SER A 10 -1.29 -22.42 -17.75
N GLY A 11 -0.66 -21.24 -17.70
CA GLY A 11 0.66 -21.12 -17.08
C GLY A 11 0.61 -21.73 -15.68
N GLN A 12 1.47 -22.71 -15.42
CA GLN A 12 1.48 -23.42 -14.15
C GLN A 12 1.74 -22.41 -13.02
N GLU A 13 0.86 -22.39 -12.02
CA GLU A 13 0.94 -21.45 -10.90
C GLU A 13 2.27 -21.64 -10.15
N GLN A 14 3.08 -20.59 -10.07
CA GLN A 14 4.40 -20.63 -9.45
C GLN A 14 4.30 -20.33 -7.95
N TYR A 15 5.16 -20.97 -7.17
CA TYR A 15 5.23 -20.82 -5.72
C TYR A 15 6.67 -20.57 -5.30
N TYR A 16 6.86 -19.78 -4.25
CA TYR A 16 8.18 -19.68 -3.61
C TYR A 16 8.43 -20.88 -2.70
N SER A 17 9.71 -21.20 -2.54
CA SER A 17 10.22 -22.13 -1.53
C SER A 17 10.87 -21.38 -0.36
N LEU A 18 11.32 -22.11 0.66
CA LEU A 18 12.09 -21.51 1.76
C LEU A 18 13.45 -20.96 1.27
N ASP A 19 14.05 -21.58 0.25
CA ASP A 19 15.34 -21.18 -0.32
C ASP A 19 15.29 -19.83 -1.05
N ASP A 20 14.09 -19.37 -1.42
CA ASP A 20 13.90 -18.07 -2.06
C ASP A 20 13.98 -16.90 -1.06
N PHE A 21 13.92 -17.17 0.25
CA PHE A 21 13.84 -16.14 1.27
C PHE A 21 14.96 -15.11 1.16
N SER A 22 16.23 -15.49 1.01
CA SER A 22 17.32 -14.50 0.93
C SER A 22 17.38 -13.74 -0.40
N ARG A 23 16.71 -14.25 -1.46
CA ARG A 23 16.80 -13.73 -2.83
C ARG A 23 15.69 -12.72 -3.18
N VAL A 24 14.55 -12.82 -2.52
CA VAL A 24 13.39 -11.96 -2.80
C VAL A 24 13.52 -10.63 -2.06
N ALA A 25 13.34 -9.50 -2.75
CA ALA A 25 13.27 -8.19 -2.10
C ALA A 25 11.95 -8.05 -1.31
N LYS A 26 12.04 -7.50 -0.10
CA LYS A 26 10.90 -7.37 0.83
C LYS A 26 10.91 -6.00 1.51
N ILE A 27 9.74 -5.59 1.98
CA ILE A 27 9.54 -4.37 2.75
C ILE A 27 8.76 -4.77 4.00
N ASP A 28 9.35 -4.50 5.16
CA ASP A 28 8.64 -4.56 6.44
C ASP A 28 8.00 -3.18 6.68
N ILE A 29 6.68 -3.10 6.53
CA ILE A 29 5.96 -1.83 6.61
C ILE A 29 5.78 -1.30 8.05
N HIS A 30 6.31 -2.00 9.05
CA HIS A 30 6.10 -1.61 10.44
C HIS A 30 7.32 -1.94 11.31
N ALA A 31 8.21 -0.95 11.44
CA ALA A 31 9.34 -1.00 12.36
C ALA A 31 9.46 0.29 13.20
N HIS A 32 10.03 0.13 14.38
CA HIS A 32 10.37 1.19 15.34
C HIS A 32 11.87 1.10 15.64
N ILE A 33 12.69 1.65 14.74
CA ILE A 33 14.16 1.60 14.86
C ILE A 33 14.63 2.82 15.65
N HIS A 34 14.55 2.72 16.98
CA HIS A 34 14.85 3.82 17.91
C HIS A 34 16.29 3.75 18.43
N THR A 35 17.25 3.97 17.54
CA THR A 35 18.67 3.98 17.86
C THR A 35 19.48 4.70 16.78
N ASP A 36 20.66 5.17 17.15
CA ASP A 36 21.67 5.68 16.22
C ASP A 36 22.47 4.57 15.53
N ASP A 37 22.44 3.35 16.07
CA ASP A 37 23.15 2.21 15.52
C ASP A 37 22.48 1.74 14.22
N THR A 38 23.27 1.61 13.15
CA THR A 38 22.76 1.20 11.82
C THR A 38 22.90 -0.31 11.58
N ASP A 39 23.45 -1.06 12.54
CA ASP A 39 23.73 -2.49 12.43
C ASP A 39 22.51 -3.31 12.03
N PHE A 40 21.36 -3.05 12.64
CA PHE A 40 20.12 -3.78 12.33
C PHE A 40 19.74 -3.63 10.85
N VAL A 41 19.71 -2.39 10.34
CA VAL A 41 19.38 -2.11 8.93
C VAL A 41 20.43 -2.71 8.00
N ASN A 42 21.72 -2.56 8.34
CA ASN A 42 22.83 -3.09 7.55
C ASN A 42 22.82 -4.63 7.46
N LEU A 43 22.59 -5.33 8.56
CA LEU A 43 22.47 -6.79 8.57
C LEU A 43 21.25 -7.27 7.77
N SER A 44 20.15 -6.52 7.83
CA SER A 44 18.90 -6.82 7.11
C SER A 44 19.04 -6.78 5.58
N LYS A 45 20.08 -6.12 5.06
CA LYS A 45 20.42 -6.14 3.62
C LYS A 45 20.70 -7.55 3.10
N ARG A 46 21.21 -8.45 3.96
CA ARG A 46 21.50 -9.86 3.62
C ARG A 46 20.25 -10.64 3.21
N ASP A 47 19.09 -10.26 3.75
CA ASP A 47 17.79 -10.87 3.47
C ASP A 47 16.89 -9.94 2.63
N ARG A 48 17.51 -8.88 2.06
CA ARG A 48 16.91 -7.91 1.13
C ARG A 48 15.68 -7.19 1.67
N PHE A 49 15.67 -6.87 2.96
CA PHE A 49 14.64 -6.05 3.57
C PHE A 49 14.89 -4.54 3.38
N ARG A 50 13.79 -3.81 3.25
CA ARG A 50 13.65 -2.38 3.55
C ARG A 50 12.61 -2.22 4.66
N PHE A 51 12.53 -1.02 5.22
CA PHE A 51 11.67 -0.73 6.36
C PHE A 51 10.85 0.53 6.11
N VAL A 52 9.59 0.50 6.50
CA VAL A 52 8.87 1.73 6.86
C VAL A 52 9.10 1.92 8.36
N ASN A 53 9.90 2.93 8.69
CA ASN A 53 10.35 3.22 10.05
C ASN A 53 9.52 4.38 10.59
N MET A 54 8.79 4.14 11.68
CA MET A 54 7.87 5.12 12.21
C MET A 54 8.29 5.65 13.57
N ALA A 55 8.21 6.96 13.72
CA ALA A 55 8.15 7.59 15.01
C ALA A 55 6.72 7.49 15.55
N VAL A 56 6.61 7.25 16.86
CA VAL A 56 5.32 7.17 17.55
C VAL A 56 5.30 8.16 18.70
N TRP A 57 4.17 8.81 18.89
CA TRP A 57 3.99 9.74 20.01
C TRP A 57 4.09 9.00 21.38
N SER A 58 4.36 9.76 22.42
CA SER A 58 4.67 9.42 23.79
C SER A 58 4.28 10.61 24.66
N SER A 59 3.77 10.38 25.86
CA SER A 59 3.46 11.48 26.80
C SER A 59 4.70 12.20 27.35
N ASP A 60 5.89 11.61 27.16
CA ASP A 60 7.18 12.24 27.43
C ASP A 60 7.76 12.89 26.16
N SER A 61 7.87 14.22 26.18
CA SER A 61 8.33 15.02 25.04
C SER A 61 9.78 14.72 24.64
N LYS A 62 10.64 14.33 25.59
CA LYS A 62 12.02 13.90 25.29
C LYS A 62 12.03 12.60 24.50
N THR A 63 11.21 11.63 24.92
CA THR A 63 11.02 10.37 24.18
C THR A 63 10.44 10.62 22.78
N ASN A 64 9.50 11.55 22.62
CA ASN A 64 8.98 11.93 21.30
C ASN A 64 10.06 12.47 20.36
N ALA A 65 10.82 13.45 20.86
CA ALA A 65 11.92 14.05 20.11
C ALA A 65 12.95 12.99 19.73
N GLU A 66 13.27 12.07 20.65
CA GLU A 66 14.24 11.00 20.41
C GLU A 66 13.78 9.99 19.36
N LYS A 67 12.49 9.59 19.37
CA LYS A 67 11.94 8.68 18.35
C LYS A 67 11.97 9.31 16.94
N HIS A 68 11.62 10.59 16.83
CA HIS A 68 11.74 11.31 15.54
C HIS A 68 13.21 11.47 15.13
N ARG A 69 14.09 11.82 16.07
CA ARG A 69 15.53 11.98 15.80
C ARG A 69 16.13 10.68 15.28
N THR A 70 15.92 9.58 15.97
CA THR A 70 16.47 8.26 15.57
C THR A 70 15.85 7.75 14.27
N MET A 71 14.56 8.00 14.01
CA MET A 71 13.96 7.75 12.71
C MET A 71 14.72 8.50 11.59
N TRP A 72 15.03 9.78 11.79
CA TRP A 72 15.80 10.57 10.82
C TRP A 72 17.24 10.07 10.68
N VAL A 73 17.92 9.68 11.76
CA VAL A 73 19.27 9.10 11.69
C VAL A 73 19.31 7.87 10.78
N GLN A 74 18.33 6.97 10.90
CA GLN A 74 18.26 5.78 10.05
C GLN A 74 17.96 6.13 8.59
N TYR A 75 17.09 7.12 8.35
CA TYR A 75 16.80 7.62 7.01
C TYR A 75 18.00 8.26 6.34
N GLU A 76 18.67 9.18 7.03
CA GLU A 76 19.84 9.90 6.52
C GLU A 76 21.03 8.97 6.28
N ALA A 77 21.15 7.90 7.06
CA ALA A 77 22.20 6.89 6.87
C ALA A 77 21.97 6.01 5.62
N ASP A 78 20.73 5.67 5.27
CA ASP A 78 20.40 4.87 4.09
C ASP A 78 18.94 5.09 3.61
N PRO A 79 18.70 6.16 2.81
CA PRO A 79 17.36 6.50 2.31
C PRO A 79 16.73 5.41 1.43
N ASP A 80 17.56 4.58 0.77
CA ASP A 80 17.10 3.47 -0.06
C ASP A 80 16.57 2.28 0.77
N ARG A 81 16.82 2.28 2.08
CA ARG A 81 16.46 1.19 2.99
C ARG A 81 15.37 1.53 3.98
N THR A 82 15.19 2.80 4.33
CA THR A 82 14.18 3.19 5.30
C THR A 82 13.27 4.29 4.76
N ALA A 83 11.97 4.17 5.00
CA ALA A 83 10.97 5.18 4.69
C ALA A 83 10.50 5.83 6.00
N PRO A 84 10.69 7.15 6.17
CA PRO A 84 10.38 7.84 7.42
C PRO A 84 8.89 8.17 7.53
N ILE A 85 8.27 7.76 8.63
CA ILE A 85 6.90 8.10 9.02
C ILE A 85 6.93 8.89 10.32
N CYS A 86 6.55 10.16 10.28
CA CYS A 86 6.47 10.98 11.48
C CYS A 86 5.17 10.73 12.26
N SER A 87 5.09 11.21 13.49
CA SER A 87 3.82 11.50 14.17
C SER A 87 3.73 13.01 14.41
N PHE A 88 2.76 13.48 15.19
CA PHE A 88 2.64 14.89 15.56
C PHE A 88 2.44 15.04 17.07
N PRO A 89 2.80 16.20 17.66
CA PRO A 89 2.58 16.49 19.06
C PRO A 89 1.09 16.62 19.39
N LEU A 90 0.72 16.21 20.60
CA LEU A 90 -0.63 16.32 21.17
C LEU A 90 -0.66 17.21 22.42
N GLU A 91 0.51 17.69 22.82
CA GLU A 91 0.70 18.66 23.88
C GLU A 91 -0.08 19.94 23.57
N ASN A 92 -0.72 20.52 24.60
CA ASN A 92 -1.58 21.70 24.47
C ASN A 92 -2.76 21.49 23.50
N TRP A 93 -3.34 20.29 23.49
CA TRP A 93 -4.50 19.95 22.66
C TRP A 93 -5.58 21.03 22.67
N ASP A 94 -5.98 21.55 23.84
CA ASP A 94 -7.04 22.55 23.98
C ASP A 94 -6.67 23.96 23.46
N SER A 95 -5.41 24.21 23.12
CA SER A 95 -5.00 25.50 22.55
C SER A 95 -5.74 25.77 21.23
N PRO A 96 -6.23 27.00 20.99
CA PRO A 96 -6.82 27.36 19.69
C PRO A 96 -5.79 27.28 18.55
N ASP A 97 -4.50 27.42 18.86
CA ASP A 97 -3.42 27.40 17.87
C ASP A 97 -2.87 26.00 17.59
N TRP A 98 -3.32 24.98 18.35
CA TRP A 98 -2.78 23.60 18.27
C TRP A 98 -2.82 23.05 16.84
N GLN A 99 -3.94 23.27 16.14
CA GLN A 99 -4.13 22.77 14.78
C GLN A 99 -3.15 23.42 13.80
N GLN A 100 -2.99 24.75 13.87
CA GLN A 100 -2.06 25.48 13.00
C GLN A 100 -0.60 25.06 13.28
N ALA A 101 -0.24 24.95 14.56
CA ALA A 101 1.10 24.50 14.97
C ALA A 101 1.39 23.06 14.49
N THR A 102 0.40 22.17 14.58
CA THR A 102 0.51 20.78 14.12
C THR A 102 0.70 20.71 12.60
N ILE A 103 -0.07 21.49 11.82
CA ILE A 103 0.10 21.56 10.36
C ILE A 103 1.47 22.11 9.98
N ALA A 104 1.94 23.16 10.67
CA ALA A 104 3.28 23.72 10.45
C ALA A 104 4.38 22.68 10.75
N TYR A 105 4.25 21.95 11.85
CA TYR A 105 5.16 20.86 12.21
C TYR A 105 5.18 19.75 11.15
N LEU A 106 4.01 19.30 10.70
CA LEU A 106 3.92 18.27 9.65
C LEU A 106 4.52 18.75 8.33
N LYS A 107 4.33 20.02 7.98
CA LYS A 107 4.97 20.62 6.81
C LYS A 107 6.48 20.47 6.88
N GLU A 108 7.10 20.79 8.01
CA GLU A 108 8.55 20.63 8.21
C GLU A 108 8.99 19.16 8.06
N GLN A 109 8.22 18.20 8.60
CA GLN A 109 8.53 16.78 8.43
C GLN A 109 8.42 16.34 6.97
N PHE A 110 7.42 16.82 6.24
CA PHE A 110 7.23 16.51 4.82
C PHE A 110 8.34 17.12 3.95
N ASP A 111 8.76 18.35 4.24
CA ASP A 111 9.86 19.02 3.54
C ASP A 111 11.20 18.30 3.79
N ARG A 112 11.36 17.61 4.93
CA ARG A 112 12.52 16.74 5.23
C ARG A 112 12.44 15.34 4.61
N GLY A 113 11.30 14.97 4.01
CA GLY A 113 11.14 13.71 3.28
C GLY A 113 10.22 12.67 3.94
N ALA A 114 9.50 13.01 5.01
CA ALA A 114 8.53 12.10 5.60
C ALA A 114 7.45 11.75 4.57
N VAL A 115 7.13 10.47 4.43
CA VAL A 115 6.20 9.97 3.40
C VAL A 115 4.82 9.63 3.94
N GLY A 116 4.65 9.72 5.25
CA GLY A 116 3.38 9.53 5.91
C GLY A 116 3.40 9.96 7.37
N VAL A 117 2.23 9.87 7.98
CA VAL A 117 1.99 10.25 9.36
C VAL A 117 1.35 9.08 10.10
N LYS A 118 1.84 8.79 11.30
CA LYS A 118 1.29 7.79 12.21
C LYS A 118 0.38 8.46 13.24
N ILE A 119 -0.85 7.97 13.31
CA ILE A 119 -1.74 8.13 14.47
C ILE A 119 -1.75 6.80 15.24
N TRP A 120 -1.59 6.90 16.56
CA TRP A 120 -1.53 5.76 17.48
C TRP A 120 -2.71 5.81 18.46
N LYS A 121 -3.01 4.68 19.09
CA LYS A 121 -4.15 4.40 19.99
C LYS A 121 -4.23 5.29 21.24
N ASN A 122 -3.27 6.18 21.45
CA ASN A 122 -3.27 7.14 22.54
C ASN A 122 -4.38 8.16 22.28
N ILE A 123 -4.64 8.49 21.01
CA ILE A 123 -5.92 9.08 20.60
C ILE A 123 -6.98 7.97 20.67
N GLY A 124 -7.98 8.16 21.53
CA GLY A 124 -9.04 7.21 21.83
C GLY A 124 -8.83 6.39 23.12
N MET A 125 -7.62 6.35 23.70
CA MET A 125 -7.36 5.57 24.93
C MET A 125 -6.59 6.31 26.02
N GLU A 126 -5.90 7.42 25.71
CA GLU A 126 -5.06 8.13 26.69
C GLU A 126 -5.28 9.65 26.66
N LEU A 127 -5.32 10.25 25.47
CA LEU A 127 -5.48 11.69 25.30
C LEU A 127 -6.84 12.13 25.82
N ARG A 128 -6.82 13.11 26.73
CA ARG A 128 -8.01 13.77 27.25
C ARG A 128 -7.92 15.26 27.01
N ASP A 129 -9.07 15.88 26.78
CA ASP A 129 -9.22 17.32 26.72
C ASP A 129 -9.20 17.95 28.13
N SER A 130 -9.33 19.29 28.18
CA SER A 130 -9.37 20.03 29.44
C SER A 130 -10.60 19.74 30.30
N GLU A 131 -11.66 19.14 29.74
CA GLU A 131 -12.86 18.67 30.44
C GLU A 131 -12.72 17.22 30.93
N GLY A 132 -11.58 16.58 30.64
CA GLY A 132 -11.27 15.20 31.01
C GLY A 132 -11.92 14.15 30.10
N GLN A 133 -12.57 14.55 29.00
CA GLN A 133 -13.15 13.63 28.03
C GLN A 133 -12.07 13.02 27.14
N LEU A 134 -12.24 11.74 26.78
CA LEU A 134 -11.31 11.09 25.85
C LEU A 134 -11.48 11.69 24.45
N VAL A 135 -10.36 12.10 23.86
CA VAL A 135 -10.33 12.57 22.48
C VAL A 135 -10.28 11.35 21.56
N MET A 136 -11.32 11.17 20.75
CA MET A 136 -11.43 10.09 19.77
C MET A 136 -10.83 10.52 18.42
N VAL A 137 -10.46 9.56 17.57
CA VAL A 137 -9.81 9.85 16.28
C VAL A 137 -10.70 10.57 15.26
N ASP A 138 -12.01 10.50 15.46
CA ASP A 138 -13.02 11.23 14.68
C ASP A 138 -13.35 12.61 15.25
N ASP A 139 -12.61 13.10 16.24
CA ASP A 139 -12.76 14.46 16.75
C ASP A 139 -12.58 15.50 15.61
N PRO A 140 -13.50 16.49 15.46
CA PRO A 140 -13.43 17.49 14.39
C PRO A 140 -12.14 18.31 14.36
N LYS A 141 -11.43 18.46 15.49
CA LYS A 141 -10.17 19.20 15.55
C LYS A 141 -9.03 18.50 14.80
N LEU A 142 -9.16 17.19 14.55
CA LEU A 142 -8.22 16.42 13.71
C LEU A 142 -8.50 16.58 12.21
N ASP A 143 -9.71 16.98 11.80
CA ASP A 143 -10.09 16.98 10.39
C ASP A 143 -9.16 17.84 9.53
N PRO A 144 -8.83 19.10 9.88
CA PRO A 144 -7.94 19.90 9.04
C PRO A 144 -6.49 19.39 9.02
N VAL A 145 -6.08 18.63 10.05
CA VAL A 145 -4.76 17.97 10.06
C VAL A 145 -4.75 16.80 9.08
N ILE A 146 -5.82 16.01 9.04
CA ILE A 146 -5.98 14.89 8.11
C ILE A 146 -6.15 15.38 6.67
N ASP A 147 -6.99 16.40 6.45
CA ASP A 147 -7.13 17.09 5.16
C ASP A 147 -5.78 17.59 4.64
N TYR A 148 -4.95 18.13 5.54
CA TYR A 148 -3.60 18.56 5.17
C TYR A 148 -2.74 17.38 4.73
N ILE A 149 -2.68 16.28 5.50
CA ILE A 149 -1.94 15.06 5.15
C ILE A 149 -2.37 14.54 3.77
N GLU A 150 -3.68 14.47 3.54
CA GLU A 150 -4.28 14.06 2.28
C GLU A 150 -3.91 14.99 1.11
N SER A 151 -4.04 16.31 1.29
CA SER A 151 -3.73 17.31 0.25
C SER A 151 -2.27 17.27 -0.22
N ARG A 152 -1.38 16.74 0.63
CA ARG A 152 0.05 16.55 0.34
C ARG A 152 0.37 15.18 -0.25
N GLY A 153 -0.65 14.34 -0.48
CA GLY A 153 -0.50 12.98 -1.00
C GLY A 153 0.27 12.06 -0.04
N LYS A 154 0.22 12.32 1.27
CA LYS A 154 0.95 11.56 2.28
C LYS A 154 0.08 10.43 2.84
N VAL A 155 0.71 9.35 3.25
CA VAL A 155 0.02 8.17 3.79
C VAL A 155 -0.36 8.41 5.25
N LEU A 156 -1.60 8.10 5.62
CA LEU A 156 -2.03 8.09 7.02
C LEU A 156 -2.01 6.65 7.57
N LEU A 157 -1.18 6.38 8.57
CA LEU A 157 -1.11 5.08 9.24
C LEU A 157 -1.88 5.15 10.56
N GLY A 158 -2.89 4.31 10.75
CA GLY A 158 -3.70 4.28 11.96
C GLY A 158 -3.53 2.98 12.74
N HIS A 159 -3.05 3.07 13.99
CA HIS A 159 -3.27 2.04 15.01
C HIS A 159 -4.35 2.58 15.96
N LEU A 160 -5.62 2.27 15.69
CA LEU A 160 -6.78 2.93 16.29
C LEU A 160 -7.62 1.89 17.04
N GLY A 161 -7.04 1.37 18.12
CA GLY A 161 -7.62 0.32 18.96
C GLY A 161 -6.68 -0.87 19.15
N GLU A 162 -6.80 -1.52 20.31
CA GLU A 162 -6.13 -2.78 20.64
C GLU A 162 -6.70 -3.99 19.87
N PRO A 163 -6.09 -5.19 19.92
CA PRO A 163 -6.77 -6.37 19.38
C PRO A 163 -8.06 -6.65 20.15
N LYS A 164 -9.05 -7.29 19.53
CA LYS A 164 -10.34 -7.62 20.19
C LYS A 164 -10.16 -8.41 21.48
N ASN A 165 -9.11 -9.25 21.56
CA ASN A 165 -8.68 -9.94 22.77
C ASN A 165 -8.56 -9.02 24.00
N CYS A 166 -8.26 -7.73 23.83
CA CYS A 166 -8.17 -6.75 24.91
C CYS A 166 -9.50 -6.52 25.66
N TRP A 167 -10.64 -6.78 25.03
CA TRP A 167 -11.98 -6.62 25.62
C TRP A 167 -12.62 -7.95 26.05
N LEU A 168 -11.93 -9.07 25.85
CA LEU A 168 -12.42 -10.40 26.21
C LEU A 168 -11.88 -10.84 27.58
N PRO A 169 -12.61 -11.68 28.33
CA PRO A 169 -12.08 -12.29 29.56
C PRO A 169 -10.91 -13.22 29.23
N ILE A 170 -9.93 -13.33 30.15
CA ILE A 170 -8.63 -14.01 29.94
C ILE A 170 -8.77 -15.41 29.32
N ASP A 171 -9.78 -16.18 29.72
CA ASP A 171 -10.07 -17.53 29.24
C ASP A 171 -10.55 -17.60 27.79
N GLU A 172 -11.13 -16.52 27.24
CA GLU A 172 -11.59 -16.40 25.86
C GLU A 172 -10.53 -15.86 24.89
N LEU A 173 -9.35 -15.45 25.38
CA LEU A 173 -8.28 -14.90 24.54
C LEU A 173 -7.76 -15.96 23.56
N THR A 174 -7.68 -15.55 22.29
CA THR A 174 -7.38 -16.44 21.16
C THR A 174 -5.89 -16.76 20.98
N THR A 175 -4.99 -15.97 21.56
CA THR A 175 -3.53 -16.17 21.43
C THR A 175 -2.83 -16.16 22.79
N LEU A 176 -1.75 -16.94 22.88
CA LEU A 176 -0.97 -17.10 24.11
C LEU A 176 -0.23 -15.83 24.52
N ASN A 177 0.30 -15.09 23.55
CA ASN A 177 1.00 -13.83 23.80
C ASN A 177 0.06 -12.76 24.38
N ASP A 178 -1.18 -12.66 23.86
CA ASP A 178 -2.17 -11.72 24.38
C ASP A 178 -2.59 -12.14 25.80
N ARG A 179 -2.78 -13.45 26.03
CA ARG A 179 -3.09 -13.99 27.36
C ARG A 179 -2.02 -13.64 28.40
N SER A 180 -0.74 -13.84 28.08
CA SER A 180 0.37 -13.45 28.97
C SER A 180 0.38 -11.95 29.20
N TYR A 181 0.31 -11.16 28.12
CA TYR A 181 0.42 -9.71 28.19
C TYR A 181 -0.69 -9.07 29.03
N PHE A 182 -1.96 -9.42 28.78
CA PHE A 182 -3.08 -8.83 29.52
C PHE A 182 -3.19 -9.34 30.95
N SER A 183 -2.72 -10.57 31.24
CA SER A 183 -2.61 -11.06 32.62
C SER A 183 -1.55 -10.29 33.43
N GLU A 184 -0.42 -9.96 32.79
CA GLU A 184 0.68 -9.22 33.41
C GLU A 184 0.47 -7.70 33.44
N ASN A 185 -0.40 -7.17 32.58
CA ASN A 185 -0.64 -5.75 32.41
C ASN A 185 -2.13 -5.41 32.52
N PRO A 186 -2.77 -5.61 33.69
CA PRO A 186 -4.21 -5.43 33.86
C PRO A 186 -4.69 -4.01 33.57
N LYS A 187 -3.83 -2.99 33.72
CA LYS A 187 -4.12 -1.59 33.35
C LYS A 187 -4.39 -1.38 31.85
N TYR A 188 -3.97 -2.32 31.00
CA TYR A 188 -4.18 -2.26 29.55
C TYR A 188 -5.23 -3.28 29.07
N HIS A 189 -5.82 -4.08 29.97
CA HIS A 189 -6.82 -5.09 29.64
C HIS A 189 -8.22 -4.49 29.74
N MET A 190 -8.74 -3.94 28.64
CA MET A 190 -9.98 -3.15 28.63
C MET A 190 -11.23 -3.90 29.11
N HIS A 191 -11.22 -5.24 29.11
CA HIS A 191 -12.26 -6.04 29.78
C HIS A 191 -12.46 -5.63 31.26
N LEU A 192 -11.40 -5.18 31.94
CA LEU A 192 -11.43 -4.75 33.33
C LEU A 192 -11.76 -3.26 33.52
N HIS A 193 -11.89 -2.50 32.43
CA HIS A 193 -12.06 -1.04 32.43
C HIS A 193 -13.32 -0.65 31.63
N PRO A 194 -14.53 -0.99 32.11
CA PRO A 194 -15.78 -0.71 31.40
C PRO A 194 -16.09 0.79 31.25
N GLU A 195 -15.38 1.65 31.97
CA GLU A 195 -15.43 3.11 31.81
C GLU A 195 -14.69 3.62 30.56
N MET A 196 -13.83 2.78 29.96
CA MET A 196 -13.13 3.09 28.71
C MET A 196 -13.98 2.69 27.50
N PRO A 197 -13.73 3.27 26.31
CA PRO A 197 -14.49 2.93 25.11
C PRO A 197 -14.41 1.44 24.78
N SER A 198 -15.55 0.90 24.37
CA SER A 198 -15.66 -0.47 23.84
C SER A 198 -14.86 -0.62 22.55
N TYR A 199 -14.58 -1.88 22.20
CA TYR A 199 -13.94 -2.23 20.93
C TYR A 199 -14.73 -1.66 19.74
N GLU A 200 -16.05 -1.78 19.76
CA GLU A 200 -16.97 -1.29 18.74
C GLU A 200 -16.93 0.24 18.62
N GLU A 201 -16.81 0.98 19.73
CA GLU A 201 -16.65 2.44 19.70
C GLU A 201 -15.33 2.88 19.08
N GLN A 202 -14.21 2.20 19.39
CA GLN A 202 -12.91 2.47 18.76
C GLN A 202 -12.95 2.24 17.24
N VAL A 203 -13.50 1.10 16.82
CA VAL A 203 -13.64 0.73 15.41
C VAL A 203 -14.58 1.72 14.69
N ALA A 204 -15.69 2.11 15.33
CA ALA A 204 -16.63 3.06 14.74
C ALA A 204 -16.05 4.47 14.63
N ALA A 205 -15.23 4.92 15.58
CA ALA A 205 -14.52 6.19 15.50
C ALA A 205 -13.56 6.22 14.31
N ARG A 206 -12.78 5.16 14.09
CA ARG A 206 -11.95 5.04 12.87
C ARG A 206 -12.81 5.14 11.60
N ASP A 207 -13.91 4.42 11.55
CA ASP A 207 -14.76 4.38 10.35
C ASP A 207 -15.39 5.76 10.07
N ARG A 208 -15.86 6.48 11.10
CA ARG A 208 -16.35 7.86 10.95
C ARG A 208 -15.25 8.83 10.50
N MET A 209 -14.02 8.66 10.98
CA MET A 209 -12.88 9.43 10.47
C MET A 209 -12.67 9.16 8.98
N LEU A 210 -12.68 7.90 8.54
CA LEU A 210 -12.51 7.57 7.11
C LEU A 210 -13.71 7.99 6.25
N ASP A 211 -14.93 8.02 6.80
CA ASP A 211 -16.11 8.53 6.12
C ASP A 211 -16.00 10.03 5.81
N LYS A 212 -15.35 10.80 6.70
CA LYS A 212 -15.05 12.23 6.49
C LYS A 212 -13.94 12.44 5.46
N HIS A 213 -13.01 11.49 5.36
CA HIS A 213 -11.78 11.56 4.56
C HIS A 213 -11.69 10.44 3.50
N PRO A 214 -12.64 10.30 2.57
CA PRO A 214 -12.78 9.10 1.73
C PRO A 214 -11.63 8.90 0.72
N THR A 215 -10.88 9.96 0.40
CA THR A 215 -9.76 9.91 -0.55
C THR A 215 -8.39 9.71 0.12
N VAL A 216 -8.32 9.68 1.45
CA VAL A 216 -7.05 9.55 2.17
C VAL A 216 -6.43 8.18 1.92
N SER A 217 -5.12 8.16 1.62
CA SER A 217 -4.37 6.91 1.54
C SER A 217 -4.14 6.36 2.95
N PHE A 218 -5.02 5.48 3.41
CA PHE A 218 -4.99 4.95 4.77
C PHE A 218 -4.28 3.59 4.86
N VAL A 219 -3.46 3.40 5.90
CA VAL A 219 -2.93 2.09 6.29
C VAL A 219 -3.45 1.71 7.67
N GLY A 220 -4.39 0.77 7.69
CA GLY A 220 -4.86 0.12 8.91
C GLY A 220 -3.77 -0.77 9.49
N CYS A 221 -3.01 -0.24 10.44
CA CYS A 221 -2.00 -1.02 11.16
C CYS A 221 -2.66 -2.14 11.94
N HIS A 222 -1.98 -3.27 12.08
CA HIS A 222 -2.48 -4.41 12.86
C HIS A 222 -3.85 -4.89 12.36
N LEU A 223 -3.98 -5.03 11.04
CA LEU A 223 -5.23 -5.39 10.37
C LEU A 223 -6.40 -4.45 10.69
N ALA A 224 -6.10 -3.16 10.86
CA ALA A 224 -7.04 -2.13 11.30
C ALA A 224 -7.76 -2.50 12.62
N SER A 225 -7.13 -3.27 13.51
CA SER A 225 -7.78 -3.79 14.73
C SER A 225 -9.01 -4.66 14.43
N LEU A 226 -9.08 -5.27 13.25
CA LEU A 226 -10.10 -6.24 12.82
C LEU A 226 -9.52 -7.66 12.73
N GLU A 227 -8.35 -7.91 13.34
CA GLU A 227 -7.54 -9.12 13.16
C GLU A 227 -8.26 -10.44 13.41
N TRP A 228 -9.36 -10.42 14.17
CA TRP A 228 -10.09 -11.60 14.61
C TRP A 228 -11.04 -12.16 13.54
N SER A 229 -11.27 -11.44 12.43
CA SER A 229 -12.12 -11.91 11.33
C SER A 229 -11.66 -11.37 9.98
N VAL A 230 -11.20 -12.26 9.10
CA VAL A 230 -10.88 -11.94 7.71
C VAL A 230 -12.08 -11.37 6.93
N ASP A 231 -13.32 -11.71 7.31
CA ASP A 231 -14.52 -11.15 6.66
C ASP A 231 -14.78 -9.70 7.08
N ARG A 232 -14.50 -9.36 8.34
CA ARG A 232 -14.58 -7.96 8.78
C ARG A 232 -13.52 -7.11 8.12
N ILE A 233 -12.31 -7.65 7.95
CA ILE A 233 -11.23 -6.97 7.20
C ILE A 233 -11.64 -6.79 5.73
N ALA A 234 -12.20 -7.82 5.10
CA ALA A 234 -12.74 -7.75 3.74
C ALA A 234 -13.79 -6.64 3.59
N ALA A 235 -14.83 -6.63 4.44
CA ALA A 235 -15.87 -5.61 4.42
C ALA A 235 -15.32 -4.18 4.62
N PHE A 236 -14.30 -4.03 5.48
CA PHE A 236 -13.60 -2.75 5.65
C PHE A 236 -12.87 -2.31 4.37
N LEU A 237 -12.15 -3.21 3.71
CA LEU A 237 -11.41 -2.91 2.48
C LEU A 237 -12.34 -2.60 1.29
N GLU A 238 -13.54 -3.19 1.26
CA GLU A 238 -14.59 -2.91 0.28
C GLU A 238 -15.23 -1.54 0.49
N ARG A 239 -15.50 -1.18 1.75
CA ARG A 239 -16.08 0.12 2.10
C ARG A 239 -15.10 1.27 1.82
N TYR A 240 -13.81 1.07 2.09
CA TYR A 240 -12.78 2.11 1.98
C TYR A 240 -11.75 1.75 0.89
N PRO A 241 -11.97 2.14 -0.38
CA PRO A 241 -11.15 1.71 -1.52
C PRO A 241 -9.70 2.22 -1.50
N ASN A 242 -9.38 3.22 -0.66
CA ASN A 242 -8.01 3.73 -0.49
C ASN A 242 -7.26 3.12 0.71
N ALA A 243 -7.90 2.24 1.50
CA ALA A 243 -7.31 1.66 2.71
C ALA A 243 -6.43 0.43 2.41
N THR A 244 -5.27 0.26 3.02
CA THR A 244 -4.49 -0.98 2.98
C THR A 244 -4.32 -1.50 4.41
N VAL A 245 -4.18 -2.80 4.62
CA VAL A 245 -3.96 -3.35 5.97
C VAL A 245 -2.58 -3.99 6.13
N GLY A 246 -1.98 -3.82 7.30
CA GLY A 246 -0.70 -4.42 7.66
C GLY A 246 -0.85 -5.57 8.66
N VAL A 247 -0.22 -6.72 8.42
CA VAL A 247 -0.30 -7.91 9.30
C VAL A 247 0.55 -7.81 10.59
N ALA A 248 1.31 -6.73 10.74
CA ALA A 248 2.26 -6.52 11.83
C ALA A 248 1.60 -6.72 13.21
N ALA A 249 2.29 -7.43 14.12
CA ALA A 249 1.80 -7.83 15.44
C ALA A 249 0.49 -8.66 15.48
N ARG A 250 -0.03 -9.13 14.34
CA ARG A 250 -1.33 -9.85 14.23
C ARG A 250 -1.27 -11.19 13.50
N MET A 251 -0.06 -11.71 13.27
CA MET A 251 0.12 -13.02 12.65
C MET A 251 -0.52 -14.15 13.47
N GLY A 252 -0.42 -14.10 14.81
CA GLY A 252 -1.03 -15.10 15.69
C GLY A 252 -2.54 -15.21 15.54
N GLN A 253 -3.26 -14.08 15.44
CA GLN A 253 -4.71 -14.05 15.25
C GLN A 253 -5.13 -14.52 13.85
N LEU A 254 -4.34 -14.24 12.82
CA LEU A 254 -4.54 -14.82 11.47
C LEU A 254 -4.31 -16.33 11.45
N GLN A 255 -3.27 -16.80 12.15
CA GLN A 255 -2.92 -18.21 12.26
C GLN A 255 -3.97 -18.97 13.10
N TYR A 256 -4.51 -18.36 14.15
CA TYR A 256 -5.64 -18.89 14.92
C TYR A 256 -6.89 -19.12 14.05
N GLN A 257 -7.19 -18.20 13.13
CA GLN A 257 -8.25 -18.38 12.14
C GLN A 257 -7.90 -19.51 11.16
N THR A 258 -6.63 -19.63 10.77
CA THR A 258 -6.16 -20.68 9.84
C THR A 258 -6.27 -22.09 10.43
N GLN A 259 -6.06 -22.26 11.74
CA GLN A 259 -6.31 -23.54 12.43
C GLN A 259 -7.78 -23.99 12.33
N ARG A 260 -8.71 -23.06 12.13
CA ARG A 260 -10.15 -23.33 12.02
C ARG A 260 -10.60 -23.47 10.59
N ASP A 261 -10.16 -22.56 9.73
CA ASP A 261 -10.51 -22.52 8.32
C ASP A 261 -9.37 -21.93 7.47
N ARG A 262 -8.42 -22.80 7.14
CA ARG A 262 -7.28 -22.47 6.27
C ARG A 262 -7.73 -21.94 4.91
N GLN A 263 -8.78 -22.52 4.32
CA GLN A 263 -9.20 -22.15 2.96
C GLN A 263 -9.82 -20.76 2.93
N ARG A 264 -10.59 -20.38 3.96
CA ARG A 264 -11.13 -19.03 4.09
C ARG A 264 -10.03 -17.98 4.23
N VAL A 265 -9.04 -18.22 5.09
CA VAL A 265 -7.91 -17.28 5.25
C VAL A 265 -7.10 -17.19 3.97
N ARG A 266 -6.79 -18.33 3.33
CA ARG A 266 -6.07 -18.34 2.04
C ARG A 266 -6.83 -17.57 0.96
N LYS A 267 -8.14 -17.79 0.84
CA LYS A 267 -9.02 -17.10 -0.12
C LYS A 267 -8.98 -15.59 0.10
N PHE A 268 -9.10 -15.13 1.34
CA PHE A 268 -8.99 -13.71 1.69
C PHE A 268 -7.67 -13.08 1.20
N PHE A 269 -6.53 -13.73 1.44
CA PHE A 269 -5.24 -13.22 0.98
C PHE A 269 -5.12 -13.14 -0.55
N ILE A 270 -5.79 -14.03 -1.28
CA ILE A 270 -5.78 -14.04 -2.75
C ILE A 270 -6.73 -12.97 -3.30
N GLU A 271 -7.93 -12.83 -2.75
CA GLU A 271 -8.94 -11.86 -3.22
C GLU A 271 -8.50 -10.42 -2.93
N TYR A 272 -7.97 -10.17 -1.73
CA TYR A 272 -7.52 -8.83 -1.31
C TYR A 272 -6.00 -8.63 -1.44
N GLN A 273 -5.34 -9.41 -2.30
CA GLN A 273 -3.88 -9.44 -2.47
C GLN A 273 -3.23 -8.07 -2.76
N ASP A 274 -3.97 -7.12 -3.34
CA ASP A 274 -3.48 -5.77 -3.65
C ASP A 274 -3.59 -4.76 -2.48
N ARG A 275 -4.16 -5.22 -1.36
CA ARG A 275 -4.57 -4.38 -0.21
C ARG A 275 -4.05 -4.89 1.14
N ILE A 276 -3.16 -5.88 1.14
CA ILE A 276 -2.52 -6.45 2.33
C ILE A 276 -1.00 -6.28 2.23
N MET A 277 -0.34 -5.89 3.33
CA MET A 277 1.11 -5.69 3.39
C MET A 277 1.75 -6.41 4.58
N TYR A 278 2.96 -6.91 4.36
CA TYR A 278 3.77 -7.55 5.39
C TYR A 278 4.40 -6.53 6.33
N GLY A 279 4.45 -6.85 7.62
CA GLY A 279 5.28 -6.13 8.59
C GLY A 279 5.43 -6.90 9.90
N THR A 280 6.37 -6.50 10.75
CA THR A 280 6.66 -7.24 11.99
C THR A 280 6.25 -6.52 13.27
N ASP A 281 6.21 -5.20 13.27
CA ASP A 281 6.10 -4.34 14.47
C ASP A 281 7.34 -4.46 15.39
N THR A 282 8.53 -4.48 14.79
CA THR A 282 9.78 -4.65 15.54
C THR A 282 10.28 -3.36 16.17
N GLY A 283 10.57 -3.40 17.47
CA GLY A 283 11.34 -2.36 18.15
C GLY A 283 12.83 -2.70 18.23
N VAL A 284 13.70 -1.78 17.76
CA VAL A 284 15.16 -1.85 17.88
C VAL A 284 15.63 -0.80 18.89
N ARG A 285 16.47 -1.20 19.84
CA ARG A 285 17.03 -0.33 20.89
C ARG A 285 18.55 -0.20 20.74
N PRO A 286 19.17 0.85 21.30
CA PRO A 286 20.62 1.05 21.23
C PRO A 286 21.41 -0.14 21.79
N GLY A 287 22.54 -0.46 21.14
CA GLY A 287 23.45 -1.54 21.52
C GLY A 287 22.92 -2.95 21.27
N ARG A 288 21.77 -3.12 20.60
CA ARG A 288 21.11 -4.43 20.41
C ARG A 288 20.85 -4.80 18.96
N GLY A 289 21.40 -4.06 17.99
CA GLY A 289 21.09 -4.22 16.56
C GLY A 289 21.30 -5.64 16.03
N ALA A 290 22.45 -6.26 16.30
CA ALA A 290 22.78 -7.60 15.83
C ALA A 290 21.90 -8.70 16.46
N GLU A 291 21.68 -8.63 17.77
CA GLU A 291 20.77 -9.53 18.47
C GLU A 291 19.35 -9.39 17.95
N LYS A 292 18.89 -8.15 17.75
CA LYS A 292 17.56 -7.89 17.25
C LYS A 292 17.40 -8.42 15.83
N TYR A 293 18.39 -8.27 14.96
CA TYR A 293 18.38 -8.88 13.63
C TYR A 293 18.26 -10.41 13.72
N ALA A 294 19.04 -11.08 14.57
CA ALA A 294 18.96 -12.52 14.74
C ALA A 294 17.58 -12.98 15.24
N TYR A 295 16.98 -12.25 16.18
CA TYR A 295 15.63 -12.50 16.67
C TYR A 295 14.57 -12.32 15.57
N VAL A 296 14.61 -11.19 14.87
CA VAL A 296 13.62 -10.85 13.84
C VAL A 296 13.73 -11.78 12.63
N LYS A 297 14.95 -12.21 12.27
CA LYS A 297 15.15 -13.18 11.19
C LYS A 297 14.41 -14.50 11.43
N LYS A 298 14.37 -15.00 12.67
CA LYS A 298 13.57 -16.19 13.01
C LYS A 298 12.09 -15.96 12.76
N LYS A 299 11.57 -14.78 13.13
CA LYS A 299 10.18 -14.39 12.85
C LYS A 299 9.92 -14.30 11.34
N TRP A 300 10.80 -13.63 10.59
CA TRP A 300 10.65 -13.50 9.13
C TRP A 300 10.63 -14.86 8.43
N LEU A 301 11.49 -15.79 8.81
CA LEU A 301 11.52 -17.14 8.25
C LEU A 301 10.24 -17.92 8.56
N ARG A 302 9.75 -17.83 9.80
CA ARG A 302 8.49 -18.48 10.21
C ARG A 302 7.29 -17.91 9.46
N ASP A 303 7.19 -16.59 9.35
CA ASP A 303 6.12 -15.93 8.60
C ASP A 303 6.23 -16.29 7.09
N TRP A 304 7.45 -16.34 6.55
CA TRP A 304 7.70 -16.76 5.16
C TRP A 304 7.25 -18.19 4.91
N GLU A 305 7.59 -19.13 5.80
CA GLU A 305 7.13 -20.51 5.72
C GLU A 305 5.60 -20.59 5.75
N TYR A 306 4.95 -19.83 6.62
CA TYR A 306 3.50 -19.75 6.71
C TYR A 306 2.84 -19.26 5.42
N PHE A 307 3.37 -18.22 4.78
CA PHE A 307 2.79 -17.70 3.54
C PHE A 307 3.08 -18.57 2.32
N ASN A 308 4.23 -19.25 2.26
CA ASN A 308 4.74 -19.86 1.03
C ASN A 308 4.60 -21.39 0.96
N THR A 309 4.37 -22.06 2.09
CA THR A 309 4.29 -23.54 2.15
C THR A 309 2.94 -24.03 2.66
N ASP A 310 2.71 -25.34 2.58
CA ASP A 310 1.61 -26.07 3.22
C ASP A 310 2.09 -26.89 4.43
N HIS A 311 3.28 -26.57 4.96
CA HIS A 311 3.87 -27.24 6.12
C HIS A 311 3.06 -26.98 7.40
N GLN A 312 3.20 -27.87 8.38
CA GLN A 312 2.78 -27.63 9.76
C GLN A 312 3.88 -26.86 10.50
N ILE A 313 3.52 -25.75 11.13
CA ILE A 313 4.47 -24.80 11.71
C ILE A 313 4.08 -24.57 13.18
N GLU A 314 5.04 -24.71 14.08
CA GLU A 314 4.89 -24.27 15.46
C GLU A 314 5.14 -22.76 15.55
N VAL A 315 4.21 -22.06 16.21
CA VAL A 315 4.28 -20.61 16.41
C VAL A 315 4.13 -20.30 17.90
N PRO A 316 4.89 -19.34 18.46
CA PRO A 316 4.82 -19.03 19.89
C PRO A 316 3.48 -18.42 20.31
N GLU A 317 2.68 -17.93 19.38
CA GLU A 317 1.39 -17.30 19.64
C GLU A 317 0.26 -18.33 19.86
N LEU A 318 0.44 -19.61 19.53
CA LEU A 318 -0.61 -20.64 19.55
C LEU A 318 -0.14 -21.92 20.27
N PRO A 319 -1.06 -22.65 20.95
CA PRO A 319 -0.70 -23.89 21.63
C PRO A 319 -0.50 -25.08 20.67
N ASP A 320 -1.22 -25.08 19.55
CA ASP A 320 -1.15 -26.12 18.53
C ASP A 320 -0.44 -25.60 17.26
N PRO A 321 0.15 -26.48 16.44
CA PRO A 321 0.70 -26.10 15.14
C PRO A 321 -0.35 -25.48 14.21
N VAL A 322 0.10 -24.68 13.24
CA VAL A 322 -0.72 -24.11 12.17
C VAL A 322 -0.18 -24.52 10.81
N GLN A 323 -1.09 -24.87 9.90
CA GLN A 323 -0.71 -25.17 8.53
C GLN A 323 -0.51 -23.89 7.70
N GLY A 324 0.63 -23.77 7.01
CA GLY A 324 0.90 -22.67 6.08
C GLY A 324 -0.12 -22.60 4.93
N ILE A 325 -0.37 -21.41 4.40
CA ILE A 325 -1.44 -21.13 3.43
C ILE A 325 -1.02 -21.23 1.94
N LYS A 326 0.27 -21.48 1.64
CA LYS A 326 0.80 -21.74 0.28
C LYS A 326 0.21 -20.80 -0.77
N LEU A 327 0.55 -19.52 -0.67
CA LEU A 327 0.10 -18.48 -1.58
C LEU A 327 0.89 -18.53 -2.91
N PRO A 328 0.26 -18.18 -4.04
CA PRO A 328 0.96 -18.03 -5.30
C PRO A 328 2.05 -16.96 -5.22
N LYS A 329 3.15 -17.15 -5.95
CA LYS A 329 4.31 -16.26 -5.99
C LYS A 329 3.93 -14.79 -6.20
N THR A 330 3.03 -14.52 -7.14
CA THR A 330 2.55 -13.16 -7.46
C THR A 330 1.79 -12.50 -6.31
N VAL A 331 1.07 -13.28 -5.51
CA VAL A 331 0.37 -12.80 -4.30
C VAL A 331 1.39 -12.46 -3.21
N VAL A 332 2.40 -13.32 -3.03
CA VAL A 332 3.48 -13.11 -2.05
C VAL A 332 4.30 -11.87 -2.39
N ASP A 333 4.64 -11.67 -3.67
CA ASP A 333 5.33 -10.46 -4.14
C ASP A 333 4.55 -9.18 -3.79
N LYS A 334 3.22 -9.19 -3.94
CA LYS A 334 2.36 -8.06 -3.55
C LYS A 334 2.38 -7.80 -2.06
N ILE A 335 2.19 -8.84 -1.24
CA ILE A 335 2.13 -8.73 0.22
C ILE A 335 3.48 -8.27 0.78
N TYR A 336 4.59 -8.84 0.32
CA TYR A 336 5.92 -8.53 0.86
C TYR A 336 6.57 -7.29 0.25
N ARG A 337 6.11 -6.80 -0.90
CA ARG A 337 6.84 -5.74 -1.62
C ARG A 337 5.94 -4.80 -2.41
N ASP A 338 5.19 -5.29 -3.40
CA ASP A 338 4.66 -4.40 -4.44
C ASP A 338 3.56 -3.47 -3.94
N ASN A 339 2.81 -3.89 -2.91
CA ASN A 339 1.82 -3.02 -2.27
C ASN A 339 2.50 -1.92 -1.45
N ALA A 340 3.59 -2.22 -0.74
CA ALA A 340 4.35 -1.23 -0.01
C ALA A 340 5.04 -0.22 -0.94
N LEU A 341 5.58 -0.67 -2.08
CA LEU A 341 6.11 0.22 -3.12
C LEU A 341 5.03 1.15 -3.71
N ARG A 342 3.78 0.65 -3.86
CA ARG A 342 2.64 1.47 -4.31
C ARG A 342 2.26 2.52 -3.26
N VAL A 343 2.09 2.10 -2.01
CA VAL A 343 1.60 2.96 -0.93
C VAL A 343 2.65 4.01 -0.54
N PHE A 344 3.93 3.63 -0.47
CA PHE A 344 5.04 4.49 -0.06
C PHE A 344 5.94 4.89 -1.24
N ALA A 345 5.35 5.09 -2.43
CA ALA A 345 6.08 5.33 -3.67
C ALA A 345 7.07 6.51 -3.58
N ALA A 346 6.77 7.52 -2.77
CA ALA A 346 7.63 8.68 -2.56
C ALA A 346 8.99 8.35 -1.91
N SER A 347 9.12 7.24 -1.15
CA SER A 347 10.40 6.84 -0.53
C SER A 347 11.32 6.07 -1.47
N TRP A 348 10.75 5.39 -2.48
CA TRP A 348 11.53 4.56 -3.40
C TRP A 348 11.22 4.90 -4.86
N PRO A 349 11.45 6.17 -5.27
CA PRO A 349 11.24 6.60 -6.65
C PRO A 349 12.15 5.78 -7.57
N GLY A 350 11.57 5.17 -8.62
CA GLY A 350 12.28 4.31 -9.56
C GLY A 350 12.22 2.81 -9.26
N GLN A 351 11.76 2.40 -8.07
CA GLN A 351 11.38 1.01 -7.78
C GLN A 351 9.89 0.79 -8.11
N LYS A 352 9.46 1.21 -9.30
CA LYS A 352 8.07 1.06 -9.76
C LYS A 352 7.71 -0.43 -9.86
N ARG A 353 6.45 -0.78 -9.52
CA ARG A 353 5.85 -2.11 -9.75
C ARG A 353 6.32 -2.67 -11.10
N SER A 354 6.77 -3.92 -11.14
CA SER A 354 7.02 -4.62 -12.40
C SER A 354 5.67 -4.90 -13.06
N VAL A 355 5.12 -3.90 -13.76
CA VAL A 355 3.97 -4.12 -14.64
C VAL A 355 4.45 -4.96 -15.79
N SER A 356 3.81 -6.11 -15.97
CA SER A 356 4.07 -6.96 -17.12
C SER A 356 3.12 -6.59 -18.25
N LEU A 357 3.62 -6.68 -19.48
CA LEU A 357 2.86 -6.35 -20.68
C LEU A 357 1.48 -7.07 -20.78
N PRO A 358 1.31 -8.35 -20.40
CA PRO A 358 0.00 -9.01 -20.42
C PRO A 358 -1.08 -8.33 -19.56
N GLN A 359 -0.70 -7.59 -18.52
CA GLN A 359 -1.63 -6.85 -17.68
C GLN A 359 -2.29 -5.66 -18.41
N LEU A 360 -1.76 -5.25 -19.56
CA LEU A 360 -2.33 -4.21 -20.42
C LEU A 360 -3.27 -4.75 -21.51
N ASN A 361 -3.60 -6.05 -21.49
CA ASN A 361 -4.51 -6.66 -22.48
C ASN A 361 -5.91 -6.01 -22.52
N TRP A 362 -6.33 -5.30 -21.47
CA TRP A 362 -7.59 -4.56 -21.46
C TRP A 362 -7.64 -3.39 -22.46
N LEU A 363 -6.50 -2.92 -22.99
CA LEU A 363 -6.44 -1.93 -24.07
C LEU A 363 -6.78 -2.52 -25.45
N ALA A 364 -6.61 -3.83 -25.62
CA ALA A 364 -6.79 -4.48 -26.92
C ALA A 364 -8.24 -4.36 -27.41
N GLY A 365 -8.40 -4.06 -28.70
CA GLY A 365 -9.69 -3.86 -29.35
C GLY A 365 -9.61 -2.84 -30.49
N LYS A 366 -10.70 -2.76 -31.26
CA LYS A 366 -10.91 -1.69 -32.24
C LYS A 366 -11.82 -0.64 -31.63
N TRP A 367 -11.36 0.60 -31.63
CA TRP A 367 -11.96 1.71 -30.91
C TRP A 367 -12.30 2.84 -31.88
N ARG A 368 -13.44 3.50 -31.68
CA ARG A 368 -13.86 4.63 -32.53
C ARG A 368 -14.36 5.81 -31.71
N CYS A 369 -13.87 7.00 -32.03
CA CYS A 369 -14.32 8.28 -31.46
C CYS A 369 -14.87 9.17 -32.58
N LYS A 370 -16.04 9.77 -32.35
CA LYS A 370 -16.61 10.81 -33.22
C LYS A 370 -16.55 12.15 -32.51
N MET A 371 -15.94 13.14 -33.16
CA MET A 371 -15.70 14.46 -32.60
C MET A 371 -16.78 15.46 -33.03
N PRO A 372 -17.04 16.54 -32.26
CA PRO A 372 -18.03 17.55 -32.62
C PRO A 372 -17.78 18.28 -33.94
N ASP A 373 -16.51 18.38 -34.36
CA ASP A 373 -16.08 18.99 -35.63
C ASP A 373 -16.24 18.04 -36.84
N LYS A 374 -16.97 16.94 -36.67
CA LYS A 374 -17.18 15.85 -37.64
C LYS A 374 -15.93 15.01 -37.91
N SER A 375 -14.83 15.20 -37.19
CA SER A 375 -13.68 14.30 -37.28
C SER A 375 -14.03 12.93 -36.69
N VAL A 376 -13.46 11.88 -37.27
CA VAL A 376 -13.55 10.50 -36.77
C VAL A 376 -12.15 9.97 -36.50
N VAL A 377 -11.94 9.41 -35.32
CA VAL A 377 -10.69 8.75 -34.93
C VAL A 377 -10.97 7.27 -34.74
N ASP A 378 -10.26 6.44 -35.50
CA ASP A 378 -10.19 4.99 -35.29
C ASP A 378 -8.86 4.65 -34.61
N GLU A 379 -8.89 3.82 -33.58
CA GLU A 379 -7.70 3.32 -32.90
C GLU A 379 -7.78 1.79 -32.74
N ASP A 380 -6.75 1.07 -33.13
CA ASP A 380 -6.68 -0.40 -33.05
C ASP A 380 -5.49 -0.79 -32.20
N TRP A 381 -5.74 -1.61 -31.17
CA TRP A 381 -4.73 -2.23 -30.33
C TRP A 381 -4.78 -3.74 -30.47
N MET A 382 -3.68 -4.34 -30.91
CA MET A 382 -3.49 -5.79 -30.91
C MET A 382 -3.39 -6.33 -29.48
N ARG A 383 -3.73 -7.60 -29.24
CA ARG A 383 -3.40 -8.26 -27.97
C ARG A 383 -1.88 -8.28 -27.73
N PRO A 384 -1.41 -8.19 -26.48
CA PRO A 384 0.01 -8.27 -26.19
C PRO A 384 0.53 -9.68 -26.53
N SER A 385 1.70 -9.75 -27.18
CA SER A 385 2.36 -11.02 -27.52
C SER A 385 3.89 -10.85 -27.50
N GLY A 386 4.58 -11.82 -26.91
CA GLY A 386 6.03 -11.69 -26.67
C GLY A 386 6.33 -10.46 -25.83
N THR A 387 7.19 -9.57 -26.34
CA THR A 387 7.64 -8.36 -25.65
C THR A 387 6.92 -7.09 -26.11
N ALA A 388 5.89 -7.16 -26.97
CA ALA A 388 5.20 -5.97 -27.46
C ALA A 388 3.68 -6.13 -27.69
N MET A 389 2.99 -5.00 -27.60
CA MET A 389 1.63 -4.76 -28.06
C MET A 389 1.69 -3.62 -29.07
N LEU A 390 1.08 -3.81 -30.24
CA LEU A 390 1.11 -2.83 -31.33
C LEU A 390 -0.23 -2.10 -31.42
N GLY A 391 -0.15 -0.80 -31.67
CA GLY A 391 -1.31 0.06 -31.84
C GLY A 391 -1.18 0.93 -33.09
N MET A 392 -2.31 1.36 -33.64
CA MET A 392 -2.33 2.39 -34.67
C MET A 392 -3.59 3.24 -34.54
N ASN A 393 -3.50 4.52 -34.88
CA ASN A 393 -4.68 5.36 -35.04
C ASN A 393 -4.76 5.97 -36.44
N ARG A 394 -5.98 6.34 -36.83
CA ARG A 394 -6.29 7.14 -38.01
C ARG A 394 -7.33 8.17 -37.64
N THR A 395 -7.05 9.42 -37.96
CA THR A 395 -8.02 10.52 -37.87
C THR A 395 -8.41 10.95 -39.27
N VAL A 396 -9.71 10.94 -39.56
CA VAL A 396 -10.30 11.57 -40.76
C VAL A 396 -11.03 12.83 -40.31
N ARG A 397 -10.56 13.99 -40.74
CA ARG A 397 -11.15 15.29 -40.41
C ARG A 397 -12.44 15.54 -41.18
N GLY A 398 -13.26 16.48 -40.71
CA GLY A 398 -14.52 16.85 -41.38
C GLY A 398 -14.35 17.36 -42.82
N ASP A 399 -13.15 17.80 -43.21
CA ASP A 399 -12.78 18.20 -44.58
C ASP A 399 -12.21 17.06 -45.43
N GLY A 400 -12.15 15.84 -44.88
CA GLY A 400 -11.61 14.64 -45.55
C GLY A 400 -10.10 14.45 -45.41
N GLN A 401 -9.35 15.39 -44.81
CA GLN A 401 -7.92 15.19 -44.58
C GLN A 401 -7.69 14.05 -43.59
N THR A 402 -6.66 13.25 -43.85
CA THR A 402 -6.31 12.09 -43.03
C THR A 402 -4.96 12.28 -42.36
N SER A 403 -4.87 11.94 -41.07
CA SER A 403 -3.61 11.75 -40.33
C SER A 403 -3.61 10.39 -39.65
N PHE A 404 -2.43 9.89 -39.29
CA PHE A 404 -2.28 8.60 -38.62
C PHE A 404 -1.09 8.60 -37.66
N GLU A 405 -1.06 7.61 -36.78
CA GLU A 405 0.00 7.36 -35.83
C GLU A 405 0.22 5.86 -35.66
N PHE A 406 1.49 5.45 -35.56
CA PHE A 406 1.85 4.12 -35.09
C PHE A 406 2.22 4.20 -33.62
N MET A 407 1.78 3.22 -32.84
CA MET A 407 2.03 3.12 -31.42
C MET A 407 2.55 1.74 -31.06
N ARG A 408 3.36 1.66 -30.00
CA ARG A 408 3.83 0.39 -29.47
C ARG A 408 3.99 0.50 -27.97
N ILE A 409 3.48 -0.48 -27.23
CA ILE A 409 3.85 -0.69 -25.83
C ILE A 409 4.78 -1.89 -25.79
N ALA A 410 6.00 -1.71 -25.29
CA ALA A 410 7.01 -2.77 -25.25
C ALA A 410 7.57 -2.98 -23.85
N SER A 411 7.97 -4.22 -23.58
CA SER A 411 8.79 -4.56 -22.43
C SER A 411 10.27 -4.60 -22.85
N GLU A 412 11.07 -3.69 -22.29
CA GLU A 412 12.52 -3.60 -22.52
C GLU A 412 13.20 -3.65 -21.14
N ASP A 413 14.07 -4.63 -20.93
CA ASP A 413 14.78 -4.88 -19.66
C ASP A 413 13.88 -4.89 -18.40
N GLY A 414 12.65 -5.41 -18.54
CA GLY A 414 11.66 -5.49 -17.47
C GLY A 414 10.88 -4.19 -17.20
N SER A 415 11.19 -3.12 -17.93
CA SER A 415 10.43 -1.86 -17.94
C SER A 415 9.37 -1.88 -19.03
N ILE A 416 8.27 -1.15 -18.84
CA ILE A 416 7.25 -0.94 -19.87
C ILE A 416 7.39 0.48 -20.43
N LEU A 417 7.45 0.58 -21.76
CA LEU A 417 7.58 1.80 -22.51
C LEU A 417 6.44 1.92 -23.52
N PHE A 418 5.84 3.11 -23.62
CA PHE A 418 4.95 3.47 -24.71
C PHE A 418 5.75 4.27 -25.76
N PHE A 419 5.58 3.94 -27.03
CA PHE A 419 6.25 4.58 -28.16
C PHE A 419 5.20 5.21 -29.06
N ALA A 420 5.34 6.51 -29.33
CA ALA A 420 4.45 7.28 -30.21
C ALA A 420 5.18 7.64 -31.51
N SER A 421 4.58 7.38 -32.66
CA SER A 421 5.17 7.64 -33.99
C SER A 421 4.16 8.36 -34.89
N PRO A 422 3.90 9.66 -34.65
CA PRO A 422 2.93 10.42 -35.43
C PRO A 422 3.39 10.57 -36.87
N SER A 423 2.49 10.29 -37.82
CA SER A 423 2.77 10.30 -39.27
C SER A 423 3.98 9.43 -39.67
N GLY A 424 4.26 8.36 -38.92
CA GLY A 424 5.39 7.46 -39.19
C GLY A 424 6.77 8.06 -38.91
N ARG A 425 6.86 9.16 -38.14
CA ARG A 425 8.13 9.76 -37.72
C ARG A 425 8.88 8.86 -36.74
N LYS A 426 10.11 9.24 -36.40
CA LYS A 426 10.89 8.53 -35.37
C LYS A 426 10.05 8.42 -34.08
N ALA A 427 9.96 7.21 -33.55
CA ALA A 427 9.18 6.95 -32.36
C ALA A 427 9.76 7.66 -31.12
N THR A 428 8.90 8.31 -30.35
CA THR A 428 9.23 8.93 -29.07
C THR A 428 8.83 8.01 -27.92
N PRO A 429 9.75 7.62 -27.01
CA PRO A 429 9.45 6.77 -25.88
C PRO A 429 8.84 7.55 -24.71
N PHE A 430 7.99 6.88 -23.94
CA PHE A 430 7.36 7.34 -22.70
C PHE A 430 7.44 6.22 -21.67
N ASN A 431 8.01 6.50 -20.50
CA ASN A 431 8.17 5.54 -19.42
C ASN A 431 6.83 5.28 -18.73
N LEU A 432 6.57 4.04 -18.31
CA LEU A 432 5.43 3.77 -17.44
C LEU A 432 5.49 4.65 -16.18
N ALA A 433 4.50 5.51 -16.02
CA ALA A 433 4.38 6.44 -14.90
C ALA A 433 3.49 5.85 -13.80
N TYR A 434 2.35 5.28 -14.21
CA TYR A 434 1.29 4.84 -13.31
C TYR A 434 0.53 3.66 -13.92
N TYR A 435 0.11 2.72 -13.08
CA TYR A 435 -0.77 1.62 -13.48
C TYR A 435 -1.69 1.22 -12.31
N ASP A 436 -2.98 1.21 -12.59
CA ASP A 436 -4.05 0.80 -11.68
C ASP A 436 -4.87 -0.29 -12.38
N GLN A 437 -4.55 -1.55 -12.05
CA GLN A 437 -5.19 -2.72 -12.64
C GLN A 437 -6.69 -2.82 -12.30
N PRO A 438 -7.12 -2.65 -11.03
CA PRO A 438 -8.54 -2.67 -10.69
C PRO A 438 -9.39 -1.69 -11.52
N ASN A 439 -8.88 -0.48 -11.76
CA ASN A 439 -9.60 0.55 -12.50
C ASN A 439 -9.25 0.62 -13.99
N GLN A 440 -8.49 -0.37 -14.51
CA GLN A 440 -8.04 -0.42 -15.91
C GLN A 440 -7.50 0.92 -16.41
N ARG A 441 -6.54 1.48 -15.66
CA ARG A 441 -5.94 2.79 -15.98
C ARG A 441 -4.42 2.69 -16.04
N VAL A 442 -3.83 3.32 -17.05
CA VAL A 442 -2.37 3.41 -17.23
C VAL A 442 -1.98 4.81 -17.66
N ALA A 443 -0.81 5.28 -17.21
CA ALA A 443 -0.19 6.49 -17.71
C ALA A 443 1.29 6.27 -18.02
N PHE A 444 1.75 6.90 -19.09
CA PHE A 444 3.13 6.93 -19.54
C PHE A 444 3.62 8.39 -19.57
N GLU A 445 4.90 8.61 -19.31
CA GLU A 445 5.47 9.94 -19.16
C GLU A 445 6.84 10.08 -19.81
N ASN A 446 7.05 11.24 -20.45
CA ASN A 446 8.32 11.74 -20.93
C ASN A 446 8.33 13.26 -20.71
N GLU A 447 8.96 13.70 -19.63
CA GLU A 447 9.06 15.13 -19.28
C GLU A 447 9.89 15.93 -20.29
N ASP A 448 10.80 15.27 -21.02
CA ASP A 448 11.68 15.89 -22.02
C ASP A 448 11.01 16.07 -23.39
N ASN A 449 9.81 15.49 -23.61
CA ASN A 449 9.09 15.65 -24.87
C ASN A 449 8.31 16.97 -24.90
N ASP A 450 8.40 17.73 -26.00
CA ASP A 450 7.77 19.06 -26.12
C ASP A 450 6.26 19.04 -25.83
N PHE A 451 5.51 18.20 -26.53
CA PHE A 451 4.13 17.86 -26.21
C PHE A 451 3.74 16.56 -26.93
N PRO A 452 3.05 15.62 -26.28
CA PRO A 452 2.64 15.63 -24.86
C PRO A 452 3.75 15.22 -23.90
N ASN A 453 3.62 15.54 -22.61
CA ASN A 453 4.49 14.97 -21.57
C ASN A 453 3.94 13.65 -21.03
N ARG A 454 2.61 13.47 -21.06
CA ARG A 454 1.93 12.27 -20.58
C ARG A 454 0.92 11.74 -21.59
N VAL A 455 0.84 10.41 -21.65
CA VAL A 455 -0.17 9.65 -22.40
C VAL A 455 -0.90 8.76 -21.42
N ILE A 456 -2.22 8.85 -21.37
CA ILE A 456 -3.07 8.22 -20.36
C ILE A 456 -4.18 7.45 -21.08
N TYR A 457 -4.45 6.24 -20.60
CA TYR A 457 -5.62 5.45 -20.98
C TYR A 457 -6.39 5.00 -19.75
N ASP A 458 -7.72 5.05 -19.82
CA ASP A 458 -8.62 4.42 -18.85
C ASP A 458 -9.80 3.75 -19.58
N ARG A 459 -10.21 2.57 -19.09
CA ARG A 459 -11.32 1.80 -19.68
C ARG A 459 -12.45 1.59 -18.67
N ARG A 460 -13.70 1.71 -19.16
CA ARG A 460 -14.93 1.41 -18.42
C ARG A 460 -15.89 0.63 -19.31
N GLY A 461 -15.88 -0.70 -19.18
CA GLY A 461 -16.68 -1.58 -20.03
C GLY A 461 -16.25 -1.45 -21.50
N ASP A 462 -17.13 -0.92 -22.33
CA ASP A 462 -16.90 -0.73 -23.77
C ASP A 462 -16.54 0.72 -24.14
N GLU A 463 -16.24 1.56 -23.15
CA GLU A 463 -15.68 2.91 -23.33
C GLU A 463 -14.19 2.92 -22.98
N LEU A 464 -13.37 3.46 -23.89
CA LEU A 464 -11.95 3.75 -23.65
C LEU A 464 -11.73 5.27 -23.73
N THR A 465 -11.15 5.85 -22.70
CA THR A 465 -10.69 7.24 -22.74
C THR A 465 -9.19 7.27 -23.01
N GLY A 466 -8.79 7.92 -24.10
CA GLY A 466 -7.40 8.28 -24.37
C GLY A 466 -7.19 9.75 -24.07
N ARG A 467 -6.14 10.10 -23.33
CA ARG A 467 -5.82 11.49 -22.99
C ARG A 467 -4.33 11.73 -23.10
N ILE A 468 -3.96 12.87 -23.67
CA ILE A 468 -2.61 13.39 -23.62
C ILE A 468 -2.59 14.73 -22.90
N GLU A 469 -1.54 14.98 -22.13
CA GLU A 469 -1.37 16.24 -21.39
C GLU A 469 0.10 16.64 -21.27
N GLY A 470 0.35 17.91 -21.02
CA GLY A 470 1.69 18.44 -20.88
C GLY A 470 1.73 19.96 -21.00
N LYS A 471 2.89 20.51 -21.33
CA LYS A 471 3.05 21.94 -21.61
C LYS A 471 3.18 22.16 -23.12
N PHE A 472 2.34 23.00 -23.70
CA PHE A 472 2.52 23.47 -25.08
C PHE A 472 2.88 24.96 -25.04
N ASN A 473 4.05 25.33 -25.57
CA ASN A 473 4.60 26.69 -25.46
C ASN A 473 4.63 27.22 -24.01
N GLY A 474 4.97 26.36 -23.06
CA GLY A 474 5.06 26.70 -21.63
C GLY A 474 3.72 26.77 -20.89
N GLN A 475 2.58 26.62 -21.58
CA GLN A 475 1.24 26.63 -20.98
C GLN A 475 0.69 25.20 -20.84
N PRO A 476 -0.01 24.87 -19.75
CA PRO A 476 -0.69 23.58 -19.62
C PRO A 476 -1.68 23.35 -20.76
N ALA A 477 -1.60 22.18 -21.39
CA ALA A 477 -2.48 21.75 -22.47
C ALA A 477 -2.89 20.28 -22.29
N SER A 478 -4.10 19.94 -22.71
CA SER A 478 -4.58 18.55 -22.72
C SER A 478 -5.55 18.31 -23.88
N LEU A 479 -5.48 17.12 -24.47
CA LEU A 479 -6.44 16.61 -25.45
C LEU A 479 -6.98 15.28 -24.95
N GLN A 480 -8.28 15.05 -25.17
CA GLN A 480 -8.95 13.83 -24.72
C GLN A 480 -9.89 13.32 -25.81
N TRP A 481 -9.91 12.01 -25.97
CA TRP A 481 -10.79 11.26 -26.84
C TRP A 481 -11.56 10.24 -26.01
N LYS A 482 -12.85 10.09 -26.32
CA LYS A 482 -13.71 9.05 -25.76
C LYS A 482 -14.10 8.11 -26.89
N PHE A 483 -13.58 6.90 -26.83
CA PHE A 483 -13.80 5.87 -27.83
C PHE A 483 -14.83 4.87 -27.36
N GLU A 484 -15.63 4.39 -28.31
CA GLU A 484 -16.50 3.23 -28.16
C GLU A 484 -15.85 1.99 -28.79
N LEU A 485 -16.00 0.84 -28.16
CA LEU A 485 -15.54 -0.44 -28.70
C LEU A 485 -16.35 -0.82 -29.95
N VAL A 486 -15.66 -1.21 -31.01
CA VAL A 486 -16.23 -1.66 -32.29
C VAL A 486 -16.06 -3.16 -32.48
N GLU A 487 -14.91 -3.72 -32.08
CA GLU A 487 -14.56 -5.14 -32.19
C GLU A 487 -13.56 -5.59 -31.11
#